data_AF-A0A8J5IZZ4-F1
#
_entry.id   AF-A0A8J5IZZ4-F1
#
_cell.length_a   1.000
_cell.length_b   1.000
_cell.length_c   1.000
_cell.angle_alpha   90.00
_cell.angle_beta   90.00
_cell.angle_gamma   90.00
#
_symmetry.space_group_name_H-M   'P 1'
#
loop_
_entity.id
_entity.type
_entity.pdbx_description
1 polymer ?
#
loop_
_entity_poly.entity_id
_entity_poly.type
_entity_poly.pdbx_seq_one_letter_code
_entity_poly.pdbx_strand_id
1 'polypeptide(L)'
;MPSVPAPPAKPRRSVRMKRMKLILQKALDVSVHTASLVDLRACLESECRGDEELLAAFFPPPPPESPEHHNTEEVAAQAVLSLRQKVETLFEWLCETHDVDAELLELEDVIKQAEQRRLRQEEEKLQKQQEEKKQEEGEEQQEQDKTSPEARIRAERLRAKQEEQKELEALVEELEAKNKELQKVVEEKRRIATADVQRMQRAAIQLEEASHLAKDYATAP
;
A
#
# COMPACT_ATOMS: atom_id res chain seq x y z
N MET A 1 31.75 18.25 11.13
CA MET A 1 30.47 17.67 11.52
C MET A 1 30.31 16.35 10.77
N PRO A 2 30.26 15.20 11.46
CA PRO A 2 30.09 13.90 10.82
C PRO A 2 28.74 13.85 10.08
N SER A 3 28.72 13.16 8.94
CA SER A 3 27.60 13.15 8.00
C SER A 3 26.34 12.55 8.61
N VAL A 4 25.24 13.29 8.56
CA VAL A 4 23.91 12.71 8.81
C VAL A 4 23.51 11.91 7.57
N PRO A 5 23.30 10.58 7.69
CA PRO A 5 22.93 9.74 6.56
C PRO A 5 21.55 10.10 6.02
N ALA A 6 21.37 9.89 4.71
CA ALA A 6 20.12 10.14 4.01
C ALA A 6 18.93 9.45 4.70
N PRO A 7 17.76 10.10 4.79
CA PRO A 7 16.58 9.48 5.37
C PRO A 7 16.27 8.20 4.58
N PRO A 8 16.14 7.04 5.25
CA PRO A 8 15.86 5.79 4.58
C PRO A 8 14.57 5.95 3.75
N ALA A 9 14.59 5.46 2.51
CA ALA A 9 13.38 5.34 1.70
C ALA A 9 12.30 4.70 2.58
N LYS A 10 11.17 5.38 2.76
CA LYS A 10 10.11 4.90 3.66
C LYS A 10 9.84 3.44 3.31
N PRO A 11 9.98 2.50 4.27
CA PRO A 11 9.79 1.10 4.01
C PRO A 11 8.41 0.93 3.37
N ARG A 12 8.39 0.27 2.22
CA ARG A 12 7.17 0.01 1.45
C ARG A 12 6.29 -0.86 2.36
N ARG A 13 5.24 -0.30 2.96
CA ARG A 13 4.37 -1.04 3.89
C ARG A 13 3.45 -1.98 3.13
N SER A 14 3.25 -3.20 3.64
CA SER A 14 2.30 -4.16 3.07
C SER A 14 0.87 -3.58 3.07
N VAL A 15 0.14 -3.79 1.96
CA VAL A 15 -1.29 -3.47 1.89
C VAL A 15 -2.09 -4.40 2.80
N ARG A 16 -1.70 -5.68 2.87
CA ARG A 16 -2.29 -6.68 3.79
C ARG A 16 -2.05 -6.31 5.25
N MET A 17 -0.87 -5.80 5.61
CA MET A 17 -0.59 -5.32 6.96
C MET A 17 -1.53 -4.17 7.36
N LYS A 18 -1.75 -3.21 6.45
CA LYS A 18 -2.74 -2.14 6.67
C LYS A 18 -4.15 -2.68 6.86
N ARG A 19 -4.55 -3.69 6.08
CA ARG A 19 -5.86 -4.36 6.23
C ARG A 19 -5.97 -5.09 7.57
N MET A 20 -4.91 -5.76 8.00
CA MET A 20 -4.88 -6.48 9.27
C MET A 20 -5.04 -5.51 10.47
N LYS A 21 -4.30 -4.39 10.46
CA LYS A 21 -4.47 -3.32 11.46
C LYS A 21 -5.91 -2.77 11.47
N LEU A 22 -6.50 -2.56 10.29
CA LEU A 22 -7.88 -2.09 10.19
C LEU A 22 -8.90 -3.10 10.73
N ILE A 23 -8.69 -4.40 10.48
CA ILE A 23 -9.53 -5.48 11.02
C ILE A 23 -9.45 -5.50 12.54
N LEU A 24 -8.24 -5.42 13.10
CA LEU A 24 -8.05 -5.35 14.55
C LEU A 24 -8.77 -4.14 15.14
N GLN A 25 -8.60 -2.95 14.55
CA GLN A 25 -9.25 -1.73 15.01
C GLN A 25 -10.78 -1.89 15.04
N LYS A 26 -11.37 -2.43 13.95
CA LYS A 26 -12.81 -2.69 13.90
C LYS A 26 -13.26 -3.71 14.95
N ALA A 27 -12.50 -4.78 15.16
CA ALA A 27 -12.82 -5.79 16.16
C ALA A 27 -12.77 -5.20 17.58
N LEU A 28 -11.79 -4.34 17.86
CA LEU A 28 -11.69 -3.61 19.12
C LEU A 28 -12.86 -2.64 19.30
N ASP A 29 -13.21 -1.86 18.28
CA ASP A 29 -14.34 -0.91 18.35
C ASP A 29 -15.67 -1.64 18.65
N VAL A 30 -15.91 -2.80 18.01
CA VAL A 30 -17.09 -3.64 18.29
C VAL A 30 -17.07 -4.21 19.72
N SER A 31 -15.89 -4.63 20.18
CA SER A 31 -15.72 -5.18 21.53
C SER A 31 -15.94 -4.12 22.61
N VAL A 32 -15.42 -2.90 22.40
CA VAL A 32 -15.65 -1.72 23.25
C VAL A 32 -17.14 -1.40 23.33
N HIS A 33 -17.82 -1.38 22.18
CA HIS A 33 -19.26 -1.13 22.14
C HIS A 33 -20.04 -2.21 22.92
N THR A 34 -19.67 -3.48 22.76
CA THR A 34 -20.32 -4.58 23.48
C THR A 34 -20.06 -4.49 24.98
N ALA A 35 -18.83 -4.16 25.39
CA ALA A 35 -18.48 -3.96 26.80
C ALA A 35 -19.22 -2.77 27.43
N SER A 36 -19.48 -1.70 26.67
CA SER A 36 -20.24 -0.54 27.16
C SER A 36 -21.71 -0.84 27.46
N LEU A 37 -22.24 -1.96 26.94
CA LEU A 37 -23.60 -2.42 27.23
C LEU A 37 -23.68 -3.28 28.50
N VAL A 38 -22.54 -3.65 29.09
CA VAL A 38 -22.47 -4.48 30.30
C VAL A 38 -22.40 -3.58 31.53
N ASP A 39 -23.33 -3.80 32.47
CA ASP A 39 -23.28 -3.16 33.78
C ASP A 39 -22.24 -3.86 34.67
N LEU A 40 -21.03 -3.31 34.71
CA LEU A 40 -19.93 -3.85 35.51
C LEU A 40 -20.24 -3.89 37.00
N ARG A 41 -21.06 -2.96 37.51
CA ARG A 41 -21.43 -2.92 38.92
C ARG A 41 -22.35 -4.09 39.24
N ALA A 42 -23.39 -4.32 38.44
CA ALA A 42 -24.29 -5.46 38.59
C ALA A 42 -23.54 -6.80 38.46
N CYS A 43 -22.56 -6.89 37.55
CA CYS A 43 -21.70 -8.06 37.42
C CYS A 43 -20.88 -8.32 38.71
N LEU A 44 -20.19 -7.31 39.23
CA LEU A 44 -19.40 -7.45 40.46
C LEU A 44 -20.27 -7.75 41.69
N GLU A 45 -21.43 -7.10 41.81
CA GLU A 45 -22.39 -7.35 42.90
C GLU A 45 -22.82 -8.82 42.93
N SER A 46 -23.06 -9.43 41.75
CA SER A 46 -23.42 -10.84 41.63
C SER A 46 -22.30 -11.81 42.02
N GLU A 47 -21.04 -11.45 41.75
CA GLU A 47 -19.86 -12.28 42.04
C GLU A 47 -19.40 -12.15 43.50
N CYS A 48 -19.52 -10.96 44.09
CA CYS A 48 -19.04 -10.66 45.44
C CYS A 48 -20.01 -11.11 46.56
N ARG A 49 -21.14 -11.75 46.23
CA ARG A 49 -22.16 -12.22 47.19
C ARG A 49 -22.60 -11.17 48.23
N GLY A 50 -22.55 -9.89 47.90
CA GLY A 50 -22.94 -8.79 48.80
C GLY A 50 -21.85 -8.32 49.76
N ASP A 51 -20.57 -8.52 49.46
CA ASP A 51 -19.47 -7.84 50.16
C ASP A 51 -19.44 -6.34 49.81
N GLU A 52 -20.18 -5.55 50.60
CA GLU A 52 -20.33 -4.10 50.45
C GLU A 52 -19.00 -3.34 50.65
N GLU A 53 -18.07 -3.85 51.47
CA GLU A 53 -16.77 -3.18 51.66
C GLU A 53 -15.91 -3.29 50.40
N LEU A 54 -15.92 -4.46 49.75
CA LEU A 54 -15.21 -4.67 48.49
C LEU A 54 -15.83 -3.85 47.36
N LEU A 55 -17.16 -3.84 47.27
CA LEU A 55 -17.89 -3.04 46.27
C LEU A 55 -17.62 -1.54 46.45
N ALA A 56 -17.62 -1.03 47.69
CA ALA A 56 -17.31 0.36 48.00
C ALA A 56 -15.85 0.73 47.69
N ALA A 57 -14.92 -0.22 47.69
CA ALA A 57 -13.52 0.01 47.30
C ALA A 57 -13.36 0.24 45.80
N PHE A 58 -14.17 -0.42 44.96
CA PHE A 58 -14.14 -0.28 43.49
C PHE A 58 -15.13 0.78 42.97
N PHE A 59 -16.26 0.94 43.64
CA PHE A 59 -17.33 1.90 43.32
C PHE A 59 -17.66 2.73 44.57
N PRO A 60 -16.85 3.74 44.90
CA PRO A 60 -17.07 4.57 46.08
C PRO A 60 -18.46 5.21 46.03
N PRO A 61 -19.17 5.29 47.17
CA PRO A 61 -20.46 5.95 47.21
C PRO A 61 -20.30 7.42 46.76
N PRO A 62 -21.18 7.89 45.86
CA PRO A 62 -21.06 9.23 45.32
C PRO A 62 -21.19 10.28 46.44
N PRO A 63 -20.43 11.38 46.40
CA PRO A 63 -20.68 12.51 47.27
C PRO A 63 -22.10 13.05 47.03
N PRO A 64 -22.75 13.64 48.06
CA PRO A 64 -24.17 14.00 48.05
C PRO A 64 -24.61 15.01 46.97
N GLU A 65 -23.68 15.51 46.15
CA GLU A 65 -23.91 16.51 45.09
C GLU A 65 -23.66 15.97 43.66
N SER A 66 -23.26 14.70 43.47
CA SER A 66 -22.95 14.15 42.14
C SER A 66 -23.91 13.03 41.71
N PRO A 67 -24.35 12.97 40.43
CA PRO A 67 -25.18 11.89 39.94
C PRO A 67 -24.44 10.54 40.02
N GLU A 68 -25.09 9.53 40.63
CA GLU A 68 -24.48 8.24 41.01
C GLU A 68 -23.90 7.43 39.84
N HIS A 69 -24.36 7.68 38.61
CA HIS A 69 -24.00 6.91 37.42
C HIS A 69 -22.70 7.35 36.75
N HIS A 70 -22.24 8.59 36.95
CA HIS A 70 -21.08 9.11 36.19
C HIS A 70 -19.75 8.50 36.63
N ASN A 71 -19.51 8.33 37.93
CA ASN A 71 -18.22 7.80 38.40
C ASN A 71 -18.00 6.34 37.99
N THR A 72 -19.06 5.52 38.00
CA THR A 72 -19.00 4.10 37.59
C THR A 72 -18.81 3.95 36.09
N GLU A 73 -19.50 4.76 35.28
CA GLU A 73 -19.36 4.76 33.82
C GLU A 73 -17.96 5.25 33.39
N GLU A 74 -17.41 6.24 34.08
CA GLU A 74 -16.05 6.74 33.83
C GLU A 74 -14.97 5.68 34.12
N VAL A 75 -15.08 4.96 35.24
CA VAL A 75 -14.15 3.86 35.58
C VAL A 75 -14.25 2.72 34.56
N ALA A 76 -15.47 2.36 34.15
CA ALA A 76 -15.71 1.36 33.12
C ALA A 76 -15.10 1.77 31.77
N ALA A 77 -15.35 3.01 31.34
CA ALA A 77 -14.81 3.56 30.10
C ALA A 77 -13.28 3.59 30.12
N GLN A 78 -12.67 4.00 31.24
CA GLN A 78 -11.23 4.05 31.40
C GLN A 78 -10.59 2.64 31.34
N ALA A 79 -11.22 1.64 31.96
CA ALA A 79 -10.76 0.25 31.91
C ALA A 79 -10.80 -0.31 30.48
N VAL A 80 -11.88 -0.04 29.76
CA VAL A 80 -12.06 -0.48 28.36
C VAL A 80 -11.05 0.20 27.43
N LEU A 81 -10.81 1.51 27.59
CA LEU A 81 -9.79 2.23 26.82
C LEU A 81 -8.37 1.72 27.12
N SER A 82 -8.06 1.47 28.39
CA SER A 82 -6.77 0.92 28.80
C SER A 82 -6.53 -0.48 28.22
N LEU A 83 -7.56 -1.33 28.21
CA LEU A 83 -7.50 -2.65 27.59
C LEU A 83 -7.26 -2.56 26.09
N ARG A 84 -7.99 -1.67 25.39
CA ARG A 84 -7.79 -1.40 23.96
C ARG A 84 -6.34 -1.05 23.65
N GLN A 85 -5.80 -0.06 24.37
CA GLN A 85 -4.43 0.40 24.15
C GLN A 85 -3.40 -0.71 24.42
N LYS A 86 -3.64 -1.54 25.44
CA LYS A 86 -2.78 -2.69 25.74
C LYS A 86 -2.80 -3.73 24.62
N VAL A 87 -3.99 -4.04 24.07
CA VAL A 87 -4.11 -4.98 22.94
C VAL A 87 -3.42 -4.42 21.69
N GLU A 88 -3.61 -3.13 21.38
CA GLU A 88 -2.93 -2.48 20.25
C GLU A 88 -1.40 -2.54 20.41
N THR A 89 -0.89 -2.25 21.60
CA THR A 89 0.56 -2.32 21.91
C THR A 89 1.10 -3.74 21.75
N LEU A 90 0.41 -4.74 22.30
CA LEU A 90 0.82 -6.15 22.17
C LEU A 90 0.77 -6.63 20.73
N PHE A 91 -0.23 -6.18 19.97
CA PHE A 91 -0.33 -6.52 18.55
C PHE A 91 0.82 -5.92 17.75
N GLU A 92 1.17 -4.65 17.99
CA GLU A 92 2.32 -4.02 17.32
C GLU A 92 3.62 -4.74 17.69
N TRP A 93 3.83 -5.02 18.98
CA TRP A 93 4.98 -5.78 19.44
C TRP A 93 5.09 -7.16 18.80
N LEU A 94 3.98 -7.91 18.68
CA LEU A 94 3.95 -9.21 18.00
C LEU A 94 4.29 -9.08 16.51
N CYS A 95 3.76 -8.06 15.84
CA CYS A 95 4.02 -7.85 14.43
C CYS A 95 5.48 -7.46 14.15
N GLU A 96 6.09 -6.69 15.05
CA GLU A 96 7.52 -6.33 14.98
C GLU A 96 8.40 -7.53 15.31
N THR A 97 8.07 -8.30 16.36
CA THR A 97 8.86 -9.46 16.80
C THR A 97 8.92 -10.56 15.74
N HIS A 98 7.88 -10.70 14.92
CA HIS A 98 7.78 -11.72 13.88
C HIS A 98 7.94 -11.16 12.46
N ASP A 99 8.39 -9.90 12.31
CA ASP A 99 8.59 -9.24 11.03
C ASP A 99 7.40 -9.41 10.05
N VAL A 100 6.18 -9.38 10.57
CA VAL A 100 4.96 -9.75 9.83
C VAL A 100 4.74 -8.86 8.60
N ASP A 101 5.13 -7.58 8.66
CA ASP A 101 5.04 -6.67 7.50
C ASP A 101 5.95 -7.14 6.34
N ALA A 102 7.13 -7.68 6.65
CA ALA A 102 8.06 -8.21 5.65
C ALA A 102 7.51 -9.48 4.99
N GLU A 103 7.04 -10.44 5.79
CA GLU A 103 6.42 -11.67 5.30
C GLU A 103 5.19 -11.39 4.41
N LEU A 104 4.36 -10.42 4.80
CA LEU A 104 3.21 -10.02 4.01
C LEU A 104 3.59 -9.27 2.72
N LEU A 105 4.69 -8.51 2.72
CA LEU A 105 5.25 -7.91 1.51
C LEU A 105 5.73 -8.97 0.52
N GLU A 106 6.47 -9.96 1.01
CA GLU A 106 6.96 -11.07 0.18
C GLU A 106 5.79 -11.85 -0.44
N LEU A 107 4.76 -12.14 0.35
CA LEU A 107 3.54 -12.79 -0.14
C LEU A 107 2.84 -11.96 -1.22
N GLU A 108 2.73 -10.64 -1.04
CA GLU A 108 2.15 -9.76 -2.07
C GLU A 108 2.94 -9.77 -3.37
N ASP A 109 4.27 -9.82 -3.29
CA ASP A 109 5.13 -9.87 -4.48
C ASP A 109 5.06 -11.24 -5.17
N VAL A 110 5.01 -12.35 -4.42
CA VAL A 110 4.78 -13.69 -4.98
C VAL A 110 3.44 -13.77 -5.72
N ILE A 111 2.37 -13.20 -5.14
CA ILE A 111 1.04 -13.19 -5.76
C ILE A 111 1.06 -12.37 -7.05
N LYS A 112 1.65 -11.17 -7.05
CA LYS A 112 1.78 -10.35 -8.26
C LYS A 112 2.53 -11.08 -9.36
N GLN A 113 3.63 -11.76 -9.02
CA GLN A 113 4.38 -12.54 -10.00
C GLN A 113 3.56 -13.71 -10.55
N ALA A 114 2.80 -14.40 -9.71
CA ALA A 114 1.92 -15.50 -10.13
C ALA A 114 0.82 -15.00 -11.07
N GLU A 115 0.19 -13.86 -10.75
CA GLU A 115 -0.83 -13.22 -11.60
C GLU A 115 -0.24 -12.81 -12.96
N GLN A 116 0.96 -12.23 -12.99
CA GLN A 116 1.66 -11.88 -14.24
C GLN A 116 2.03 -13.10 -15.08
N ARG A 117 2.40 -14.23 -14.45
CA ARG A 117 2.66 -15.48 -15.17
C ARG A 117 1.36 -16.04 -15.77
N ARG A 118 0.25 -15.96 -15.02
CA ARG A 118 -1.06 -16.40 -15.51
C ARG A 118 -1.52 -15.58 -16.72
N LEU A 119 -1.39 -14.25 -16.64
CA LEU A 119 -1.73 -13.34 -17.75
C LEU A 119 -0.92 -13.66 -19.01
N ARG A 120 0.40 -13.85 -18.88
CA ARG A 120 1.25 -14.25 -20.02
C ARG A 120 0.84 -15.59 -20.63
N GLN A 121 0.50 -16.59 -19.81
CA GLN A 121 0.01 -17.87 -20.30
C GLN A 121 -1.35 -17.76 -21.00
N GLU A 122 -2.24 -16.89 -20.53
CA GLU A 122 -3.53 -16.62 -21.19
C GLU A 122 -3.32 -15.91 -22.55
N GLU A 123 -2.41 -14.94 -22.61
CA GLU A 123 -2.00 -14.25 -23.84
C GLU A 123 -1.37 -15.21 -24.86
N GLU A 124 -0.43 -16.06 -24.43
CA GLU A 124 0.19 -17.09 -25.27
C GLU A 124 -0.84 -18.10 -25.80
N LYS A 125 -1.81 -18.51 -24.97
CA LYS A 125 -2.90 -19.40 -25.42
C LYS A 125 -3.81 -18.72 -26.45
N LEU A 126 -4.13 -17.44 -26.26
CA LEU A 126 -4.92 -16.67 -27.22
C LEU A 126 -4.18 -16.51 -28.56
N GLN A 127 -2.87 -16.27 -28.51
CA GLN A 127 -2.02 -16.21 -29.71
C GLN A 127 -2.00 -17.56 -30.43
N LYS A 128 -1.76 -18.67 -29.71
CA LYS A 128 -1.77 -20.02 -30.30
C LYS A 128 -3.12 -20.39 -30.92
N GLN A 129 -4.24 -20.08 -30.24
CA GLN A 129 -5.57 -20.32 -30.82
C GLN A 129 -5.84 -19.48 -32.06
N GLN A 130 -5.31 -18.26 -32.14
CA GLN A 130 -5.39 -17.44 -33.35
C GLN A 130 -4.49 -17.98 -34.48
N GLU A 131 -3.34 -18.55 -34.15
CA GLU A 131 -2.44 -19.17 -35.12
C GLU A 131 -2.99 -20.50 -35.64
N GLU A 132 -3.54 -21.35 -34.78
CA GLU A 132 -4.18 -22.62 -35.14
C GLU A 132 -5.40 -22.36 -36.04
N LYS A 133 -6.26 -21.39 -35.71
CA LYS A 133 -7.38 -20.99 -36.60
C LYS A 133 -6.90 -20.50 -37.96
N LYS A 134 -5.79 -19.75 -38.01
CA LYS A 134 -5.21 -19.28 -39.28
C LYS A 134 -4.58 -20.43 -40.09
N GLN A 135 -4.07 -21.47 -39.43
CA GLN A 135 -3.52 -22.65 -40.08
C GLN A 135 -4.62 -23.57 -40.61
N GLU A 136 -5.68 -23.84 -39.85
CA GLU A 136 -6.83 -24.62 -40.31
C GLU A 136 -7.54 -23.94 -41.49
N GLU A 137 -7.75 -22.62 -41.44
CA GLU A 137 -8.27 -21.85 -42.58
C GLU A 137 -7.31 -21.82 -43.78
N GLY A 138 -6.01 -21.96 -43.54
CA GLY A 138 -4.96 -22.00 -44.56
C GLY A 138 -4.84 -23.35 -45.27
N GLU A 139 -5.00 -24.46 -44.55
CA GLU A 139 -4.91 -25.82 -45.10
C GLU A 139 -6.15 -26.18 -45.93
N GLU A 140 -7.37 -25.81 -45.50
CA GLU A 140 -8.60 -26.00 -46.30
C GLU A 140 -8.58 -25.19 -47.61
N GLN A 141 -7.89 -24.05 -47.63
CA GLN A 141 -7.76 -23.22 -48.84
C GLN A 141 -6.64 -23.68 -49.77
N GLN A 142 -5.66 -24.45 -49.29
CA GLN A 142 -4.49 -24.85 -50.08
C GLN A 142 -4.77 -26.01 -51.05
N GLU A 143 -5.77 -26.86 -50.78
CA GLU A 143 -6.14 -27.96 -51.68
C GLU A 143 -6.98 -27.54 -52.89
N GLN A 144 -7.71 -26.42 -52.83
CA GLN A 144 -8.57 -25.97 -53.93
C GLN A 144 -7.90 -25.01 -54.94
N ASP A 145 -6.77 -24.38 -54.60
CA ASP A 145 -6.36 -23.11 -55.24
C ASP A 145 -5.21 -23.19 -56.26
N LYS A 146 -4.92 -24.35 -56.86
CA LYS A 146 -3.74 -24.47 -57.72
C LYS A 146 -3.79 -23.74 -59.08
N THR A 147 -4.93 -23.22 -59.55
CA THR A 147 -4.98 -22.41 -60.79
C THR A 147 -6.15 -21.40 -60.87
N SER A 148 -6.67 -20.86 -59.76
CA SER A 148 -7.82 -19.91 -59.79
C SER A 148 -7.38 -18.45 -59.67
N PRO A 149 -8.02 -17.48 -60.37
CA PRO A 149 -7.81 -16.05 -60.17
C PRO A 149 -7.99 -15.58 -58.71
N GLU A 150 -8.83 -16.27 -57.93
CA GLU A 150 -9.03 -15.99 -56.50
C GLU A 150 -7.80 -16.30 -55.65
N ALA A 151 -7.01 -17.31 -56.03
CA ALA A 151 -5.74 -17.64 -55.37
C ALA A 151 -4.73 -16.48 -55.50
N ARG A 152 -4.72 -15.80 -56.66
CA ARG A 152 -3.88 -14.61 -56.89
C ARG A 152 -4.29 -13.42 -56.03
N ILE A 153 -5.59 -13.17 -55.90
CA ILE A 153 -6.11 -12.07 -55.07
C ILE A 153 -5.81 -12.33 -53.59
N ARG A 154 -5.93 -13.58 -53.13
CA ARG A 154 -5.56 -13.96 -51.76
C ARG A 154 -4.07 -13.80 -51.49
N ALA A 155 -3.22 -14.22 -52.42
CA ALA A 155 -1.77 -14.04 -52.31
C ALA A 155 -1.35 -12.56 -52.27
N GLU A 156 -2.00 -11.70 -53.05
CA GLU A 156 -1.78 -10.25 -53.01
C GLU A 156 -2.24 -9.65 -51.67
N ARG A 157 -3.43 -10.00 -51.18
CA ARG A 157 -3.91 -9.54 -49.86
C ARG A 157 -3.00 -9.99 -48.73
N LEU A 158 -2.46 -11.20 -48.80
CA LEU A 158 -1.52 -11.69 -47.79
C LEU A 158 -0.22 -10.88 -47.80
N ARG A 159 0.29 -10.52 -48.99
CA ARG A 159 1.45 -9.63 -49.10
C ARG A 159 1.15 -8.25 -48.52
N ALA A 160 0.03 -7.64 -48.89
CA ALA A 160 -0.36 -6.33 -48.36
C ALA A 160 -0.47 -6.35 -46.83
N LYS A 161 -1.03 -7.41 -46.27
CA LYS A 161 -1.13 -7.60 -44.80
C LYS A 161 0.23 -7.80 -44.14
N GLN A 162 1.15 -8.52 -44.79
CA GLN A 162 2.52 -8.69 -44.28
C GLN A 162 3.33 -7.40 -44.37
N GLU A 163 3.11 -6.58 -45.40
CA GLU A 163 3.71 -5.25 -45.53
C GLU A 163 3.17 -4.31 -44.44
N GLU A 164 1.86 -4.27 -44.24
CA GLU A 164 1.23 -3.51 -43.15
C GLU A 164 1.75 -3.96 -41.78
N GLN A 165 1.89 -5.27 -41.56
CA GLN A 165 2.43 -5.79 -40.32
C GLN A 165 3.87 -5.33 -40.07
N LYS A 166 4.73 -5.35 -41.10
CA LYS A 166 6.11 -4.85 -41.00
C LYS A 166 6.17 -3.36 -40.72
N GLU A 167 5.29 -2.57 -41.34
CA GLU A 167 5.20 -1.13 -41.07
C GLU A 167 4.77 -0.86 -39.63
N LEU A 168 3.81 -1.61 -39.11
CA LEU A 168 3.37 -1.52 -37.72
C LEU A 168 4.47 -1.93 -36.74
N GLU A 169 5.18 -3.03 -37.01
CA GLU A 169 6.32 -3.46 -36.20
C GLU A 169 7.43 -2.40 -36.17
N ALA A 170 7.76 -1.80 -37.33
CA ALA A 170 8.73 -0.72 -37.40
C ALA A 170 8.29 0.54 -36.62
N LEU A 171 6.99 0.87 -36.66
CA LEU A 171 6.44 1.99 -35.90
C LEU A 171 6.50 1.73 -34.38
N VAL A 172 6.23 0.50 -33.95
CA VAL A 172 6.36 0.10 -32.54
C VAL A 172 7.81 0.23 -32.08
N GLU A 173 8.78 -0.28 -32.84
CA GLU A 173 10.20 -0.13 -32.51
C GLU A 173 10.62 1.35 -32.43
N GLU A 174 10.16 2.20 -33.35
CA GLU A 174 10.44 3.63 -33.32
C GLU A 174 9.85 4.30 -32.05
N LEU A 175 8.63 3.93 -31.69
CA LEU A 175 7.97 4.46 -30.49
C LEU A 175 8.66 4.00 -29.21
N GLU A 176 9.08 2.74 -29.13
CA GLU A 176 9.85 2.21 -28.00
C GLU A 176 11.20 2.92 -27.86
N ALA A 177 11.90 3.15 -28.97
CA ALA A 177 13.15 3.91 -28.99
C ALA A 177 12.95 5.35 -28.49
N LYS A 178 11.90 6.04 -28.97
CA LYS A 178 11.52 7.38 -28.50
C LYS A 178 11.17 7.40 -27.03
N ASN A 179 10.43 6.41 -26.54
CA ASN A 179 10.05 6.33 -25.15
C ASN A 179 11.28 6.12 -24.24
N LYS A 180 12.19 5.24 -24.65
CA LYS A 180 13.48 5.04 -23.95
C LYS A 180 14.30 6.32 -23.89
N GLU A 181 14.32 7.10 -24.95
CA GLU A 181 15.03 8.39 -24.97
C GLU A 181 14.35 9.43 -24.07
N LEU A 182 13.03 9.55 -24.13
CA LEU A 182 12.27 10.42 -23.23
C LEU A 182 12.49 10.06 -21.75
N GLN A 183 12.58 8.76 -21.45
CA GLN A 183 12.83 8.29 -20.09
C GLN A 183 14.21 8.71 -19.59
N LYS A 184 15.25 8.64 -20.43
CA LYS A 184 16.57 9.19 -20.07
C LYS A 184 16.51 10.70 -19.79
N VAL A 185 15.78 11.46 -20.61
CA VAL A 185 15.62 12.90 -20.40
C VAL A 185 14.92 13.20 -19.07
N VAL A 186 13.87 12.44 -18.74
CA VAL A 186 13.16 12.58 -17.46
C VAL A 186 14.08 12.27 -16.29
N GLU A 187 14.86 11.19 -16.36
CA GLU A 187 15.82 10.84 -15.32
C GLU A 187 16.90 11.90 -15.13
N GLU A 188 17.42 12.46 -16.23
CA GLU A 188 18.40 13.53 -16.17
C GLU A 188 17.82 14.81 -15.56
N LYS A 189 16.60 15.21 -15.96
CA LYS A 189 15.90 16.34 -15.34
C LYS A 189 15.65 16.10 -13.85
N ARG A 190 15.33 14.88 -13.44
CA ARG A 190 15.17 14.51 -12.04
C ARG A 190 16.48 14.62 -11.25
N ARG A 191 17.61 14.21 -11.84
CA ARG A 191 18.94 14.38 -11.23
C ARG A 191 19.28 15.85 -11.03
N ILE A 192 19.08 16.68 -12.07
CA ILE A 192 19.31 18.13 -12.01
C ILE A 192 18.44 18.77 -10.92
N ALA A 193 17.14 18.48 -10.90
CA ALA A 193 16.23 19.03 -9.90
C ALA A 193 16.64 18.63 -8.46
N THR A 194 17.10 17.39 -8.28
CA THR A 194 17.60 16.93 -6.98
C THR A 194 18.86 17.69 -6.56
N ALA A 195 19.79 17.92 -7.49
CA ALA A 195 21.00 18.70 -7.24
C ALA A 195 20.68 20.16 -6.92
N ASP A 196 19.67 20.75 -7.58
CA ASP A 196 19.21 22.11 -7.30
C ASP A 196 18.59 22.25 -5.91
N VAL A 197 17.74 21.31 -5.50
CA VAL A 197 17.19 21.28 -4.14
C VAL A 197 18.32 21.20 -3.11
N GLN A 198 19.33 20.35 -3.32
CA GLN A 198 20.48 20.25 -2.43
C GLN A 198 21.33 21.53 -2.41
N ARG A 199 21.44 22.26 -3.53
CA ARG A 199 22.08 23.58 -3.58
C ARG A 199 21.29 24.61 -2.77
N MET A 200 19.97 24.65 -2.95
CA MET A 200 19.08 25.56 -2.21
C MET A 200 19.10 25.29 -0.71
N GLN A 201 19.06 24.02 -0.29
CA GLN A 201 19.14 23.66 1.13
C GLN A 201 20.45 24.13 1.76
N ARG A 202 21.59 23.95 1.06
CA ARG A 202 22.88 24.47 1.53
C ARG A 202 22.90 25.99 1.65
N ALA A 203 22.36 26.69 0.66
CA ALA A 203 22.25 28.15 0.70
C ALA A 203 21.33 28.63 1.85
N ALA A 204 20.23 27.92 2.10
CA ALA A 204 19.32 28.24 3.21
C ALA A 204 20.00 28.10 4.58
N ILE A 205 20.75 27.01 4.79
CA ILE A 205 21.53 26.80 6.02
C ILE A 205 22.56 27.91 6.22
N GLN A 206 23.32 28.25 5.18
CA GLN A 206 24.30 29.34 5.25
C GLN A 206 23.66 30.69 5.57
N LEU A 207 22.47 30.95 5.03
CA LEU A 207 21.73 32.19 5.27
C LEU A 207 21.17 32.24 6.70
N GLU A 208 20.71 31.11 7.22
CA GLU A 208 20.28 30.97 8.62
C GLU A 208 21.46 31.21 9.58
N GLU A 209 22.61 30.57 9.36
CA GLU A 209 23.85 30.79 10.12
C GLU A 209 24.30 32.26 10.09
N ALA A 210 24.30 32.88 8.90
CA ALA A 210 24.63 34.30 8.75
C ALA A 210 23.63 35.21 9.48
N SER A 211 22.34 34.86 9.47
CA SER A 211 21.30 35.59 10.20
C SER A 211 21.50 35.50 11.72
N HIS A 212 21.84 34.32 12.23
CA HIS A 212 22.17 34.13 13.64
C HIS A 212 23.38 34.98 14.04
N LEU A 213 24.48 34.89 13.29
CA LEU A 213 25.67 35.71 13.54
C LEU A 213 25.35 37.22 13.51
N ALA A 214 24.57 37.69 12.54
CA ALA A 214 24.19 39.09 12.46
C ALA A 214 23.35 39.55 13.67
N LYS A 215 22.43 38.70 14.17
CA LYS A 215 21.65 38.98 15.39
C LYS A 215 22.55 39.04 16.62
N ASP A 216 23.49 38.12 16.75
CA ASP A 216 24.45 38.08 17.87
C ASP A 216 25.33 39.34 17.86
N TYR A 217 25.82 39.77 16.69
CA TYR A 217 26.56 41.03 16.55
C TYR A 217 25.72 42.27 16.88
N ALA A 218 24.43 42.30 16.51
CA ALA A 218 23.55 43.43 16.79
C ALA A 218 23.09 43.52 18.25
N THR A 219 23.19 42.42 19.01
CA THR A 219 22.81 42.34 20.43
C THR A 219 24.01 42.32 21.37
N ALA A 220 25.23 42.32 20.84
CA ALA A 220 26.45 42.51 21.61
C ALA A 220 26.53 43.97 22.13
N PRO A 221 26.86 44.18 23.43
CA PRO A 221 26.89 45.50 24.07
C PRO A 221 28.05 46.40 23.65
#